data_AF-A0A2U0SH04-F1
#
_entry.id   AF-A0A2U0SH04-F1
#
_cell.length_a   1.000
_cell.length_b   1.000
_cell.length_c   1.000
_cell.angle_alpha   90.00
_cell.angle_beta   90.00
_cell.angle_gamma   90.00
#
_symmetry.space_group_name_H-M   'P 1'
#
loop_
_entity.id
_entity.type
_entity.pdbx_description
1 polymer ?
#
loop_
_entity_poly.entity_id
_entity_poly.type
_entity_poly.pdbx_seq_one_letter_code
_entity_poly.pdbx_strand_id
1 'polypeptide(L)'
;MSFKMLDGELHADRVPLATIGKAAGTHAYVYSATQLRAKAQQFKAALAPIEQKQLMFAVKANPRPAVLRTLADLGFGADIVSGGMAIALTSCRRPYPRTQFSHTACRDGWLQQIEMPDDVRAHKAPGKPKPSAGRRKSFFNPY
;
A
#
# COMPACT_ATOMS: atom_id res chain seq x y z
N MET A 1 13.51 -3.98 -18.20
CA MET A 1 13.53 -2.52 -17.92
C MET A 1 12.25 -1.91 -18.47
N SER A 2 11.52 -1.09 -17.71
CA SER A 2 10.24 -0.53 -18.17
C SER A 2 10.31 0.90 -18.67
N PHE A 3 11.38 1.66 -18.38
CA PHE A 3 11.59 2.96 -18.99
C PHE A 3 12.72 2.80 -19.99
N LYS A 4 12.46 3.10 -21.25
CA LYS A 4 13.40 2.88 -22.34
C LYS A 4 13.20 3.91 -23.43
N MET A 5 14.30 4.26 -24.09
CA MET A 5 14.26 4.94 -25.38
C MET A 5 13.94 3.91 -26.45
N LEU A 6 12.89 4.15 -27.22
CA LEU A 6 12.52 3.39 -28.42
C LEU A 6 12.33 4.41 -29.53
N ASP A 7 13.07 4.25 -30.64
CA ASP A 7 12.99 5.12 -31.81
C ASP A 7 13.13 6.62 -31.49
N GLY A 8 13.98 6.96 -30.51
CA GLY A 8 14.20 8.34 -30.08
C GLY A 8 13.17 8.90 -29.10
N GLU A 9 12.14 8.14 -28.70
CA GLU A 9 11.14 8.54 -27.72
C GLU A 9 11.24 7.76 -26.40
N LEU A 10 11.10 8.47 -25.27
CA LEU A 10 11.08 7.84 -23.96
C LEU A 10 9.71 7.21 -23.69
N HIS A 11 9.73 5.91 -23.45
CA HIS A 11 8.54 5.10 -23.16
C HIS A 11 8.48 4.72 -21.69
N ALA A 12 7.28 4.72 -21.12
CA ALA A 12 6.94 4.04 -19.87
C ALA A 12 6.16 2.76 -20.19
N ASP A 13 6.71 1.62 -19.80
CA ASP A 13 6.29 0.30 -20.25
C ASP A 13 6.33 0.18 -21.78
N ARG A 14 5.17 0.31 -22.45
CA ARG A 14 5.01 0.28 -23.91
C ARG A 14 4.28 1.51 -24.44
N VAL A 15 4.23 2.59 -23.64
CA VAL A 15 3.49 3.82 -23.97
C VAL A 15 4.47 5.00 -24.02
N PRO A 16 4.50 5.77 -25.11
CA PRO A 16 5.31 6.99 -25.19
C PRO A 16 4.92 7.98 -24.08
N LEU A 17 5.90 8.57 -23.40
CA LEU A 17 5.64 9.58 -22.36
C LEU A 17 4.96 10.83 -22.92
N ALA A 18 5.23 11.20 -24.17
CA ALA A 18 4.57 12.31 -24.84
C ALA A 18 3.05 12.08 -24.94
N THR A 19 2.62 10.85 -25.25
CA THR A 19 1.21 10.46 -25.29
C THR A 19 0.58 10.55 -23.90
N ILE A 20 1.28 10.09 -22.87
CA ILE A 20 0.81 10.21 -21.48
C ILE A 20 0.69 11.69 -21.07
N GLY A 21 1.69 12.51 -21.39
CA GLY A 21 1.68 13.94 -21.09
C GLY A 21 0.53 14.69 -21.77
N LYS A 22 0.22 14.35 -23.03
CA LYS A 22 -0.94 14.90 -23.74
C LYS A 22 -2.28 14.50 -23.11
N ALA A 23 -2.41 13.24 -22.69
CA ALA A 23 -3.66 12.72 -22.12
C ALA A 23 -3.89 13.15 -20.67
N ALA A 24 -2.84 13.17 -19.84
CA ALA A 24 -2.94 13.45 -18.40
C ALA A 24 -2.65 14.92 -18.04
N GLY A 25 -2.08 15.70 -18.97
CA GLY A 25 -1.55 17.04 -18.69
C GLY A 25 -0.20 17.00 -17.99
N THR A 26 0.52 18.13 -18.00
CA THR A 26 1.81 18.30 -17.33
C THR A 26 1.72 19.36 -16.22
N HIS A 27 2.35 19.18 -15.06
CA HIS A 27 3.28 18.11 -14.69
C HIS A 27 2.59 16.81 -14.22
N ALA A 28 3.12 15.65 -14.64
CA ALA A 28 2.60 14.33 -14.26
C ALA A 28 3.72 13.39 -13.77
N TYR A 29 3.39 12.58 -12.77
CA TYR A 29 4.24 11.47 -12.32
C TYR A 29 3.78 10.17 -12.96
N VAL A 30 4.68 9.47 -13.64
CA VAL A 30 4.40 8.21 -14.33
C VAL A 30 5.11 7.07 -13.61
N TYR A 31 4.34 6.07 -13.19
CA TYR A 31 4.84 4.85 -12.56
C TYR A 31 4.62 3.67 -13.50
N SER A 32 5.63 2.82 -13.67
CA SER A 32 5.46 1.56 -14.41
C SER A 32 4.86 0.50 -13.50
N ALA A 33 3.68 0.00 -13.89
CA ALA A 33 3.06 -1.12 -13.20
C ALA A 33 3.86 -2.42 -13.40
N THR A 34 4.50 -2.59 -14.56
CA THR A 34 5.34 -3.77 -14.85
C THR A 34 6.53 -3.83 -13.90
N GLN A 35 7.27 -2.72 -13.74
CA GLN A 35 8.40 -2.66 -12.82
C GLN A 35 7.96 -2.83 -11.38
N LEU A 36 6.85 -2.20 -10.97
CA LEU A 36 6.33 -2.34 -9.61
C LEU A 36 6.03 -3.81 -9.28
N ARG A 37 5.33 -4.52 -10.18
CA ARG A 37 5.02 -5.94 -10.00
C ARG A 37 6.27 -6.81 -9.98
N ALA A 38 7.19 -6.58 -10.91
CA ALA A 38 8.44 -7.35 -10.99
C ALA A 38 9.27 -7.19 -9.69
N LYS A 39 9.41 -5.96 -9.18
CA LYS A 39 10.13 -5.70 -7.93
C LYS A 39 9.45 -6.32 -6.71
N ALA A 40 8.13 -6.23 -6.62
CA ALA A 40 7.36 -6.86 -5.56
C ALA A 40 7.52 -8.40 -5.58
N GLN A 41 7.47 -9.01 -6.76
CA GLN A 41 7.69 -10.46 -6.92
C GLN A 41 9.13 -10.87 -6.60
N GLN A 42 10.13 -10.11 -7.06
CA GLN A 42 11.55 -10.34 -6.73
C GLN A 42 11.77 -10.29 -5.21
N PHE A 43 11.19 -9.30 -4.54
CA PHE A 43 11.26 -9.19 -3.08
C PHE A 43 10.60 -10.38 -2.38
N LYS A 44 9.41 -10.78 -2.83
CA LYS A 44 8.69 -11.95 -2.30
C LYS A 44 9.49 -13.25 -2.48
N ALA A 45 10.13 -13.42 -3.64
CA ALA A 45 10.98 -14.57 -3.94
C ALA A 45 12.24 -14.60 -3.08
N ALA A 46 12.91 -13.45 -2.90
CA ALA A 46 14.11 -13.35 -2.06
C ALA A 46 13.83 -13.73 -0.60
N LEU A 47 12.63 -13.43 -0.11
CA LEU A 47 12.21 -13.79 1.25
C LEU A 47 11.56 -15.17 1.35
N ALA A 48 11.44 -15.92 0.24
CA ALA A 48 10.76 -17.23 0.22
C ALA A 48 11.19 -18.19 1.33
N PRO A 49 12.48 -18.32 1.71
CA PRO A 49 12.93 -19.23 2.76
C PRO A 49 12.39 -18.94 4.17
N ILE A 50 11.91 -17.73 4.44
CA ILE A 50 11.36 -17.36 5.76
C ILE A 50 9.90 -17.82 5.83
N GLU A 51 9.59 -18.89 6.55
CA GLU A 51 8.24 -19.47 6.57
C GLU A 51 7.19 -18.52 7.19
N GLN A 52 7.52 -17.91 8.33
CA GLN A 52 6.64 -16.98 9.03
C GLN A 52 7.02 -15.54 8.69
N LYS A 53 6.47 -15.02 7.59
CA LYS A 53 6.69 -13.63 7.17
C LYS A 53 5.41 -12.92 6.77
N GLN A 54 5.40 -11.63 7.01
CA GLN A 54 4.37 -10.72 6.54
C GLN A 54 5.03 -9.66 5.65
N LEU A 55 4.56 -9.54 4.41
CA LEU A 55 5.06 -8.52 3.49
C LEU A 55 4.15 -7.30 3.59
N MET A 56 4.67 -6.22 4.17
CA MET A 56 3.94 -4.97 4.39
C MET A 56 4.58 -3.84 3.57
N PHE A 57 3.78 -3.14 2.78
CA PHE A 57 4.25 -1.95 2.05
C PHE A 57 4.06 -0.70 2.89
N ALA A 58 5.14 0.06 3.10
CA ALA A 58 5.08 1.33 3.81
C ALA A 58 4.35 2.40 2.98
N VAL A 59 3.10 2.69 3.32
CA VAL A 59 2.21 3.57 2.54
C VAL A 59 2.76 4.99 2.41
N LYS A 60 3.55 5.45 3.40
CA LYS A 60 4.27 6.73 3.34
C LYS A 60 5.20 6.88 2.14
N ALA A 61 5.67 5.78 1.55
CA ALA A 61 6.53 5.82 0.37
C ALA A 61 5.75 6.25 -0.88
N ASN A 62 4.51 5.76 -1.03
CA ASN A 62 3.62 6.17 -2.12
C ASN A 62 2.16 5.83 -1.79
N PRO A 63 1.33 6.80 -1.37
CA PRO A 63 -0.06 6.56 -0.98
C PRO A 63 -1.03 6.56 -2.17
N ARG A 64 -0.56 6.55 -3.43
CA ARG A 64 -1.45 6.57 -4.60
C ARG A 64 -2.26 5.27 -4.70
N PRO A 65 -3.60 5.32 -4.79
CA PRO A 65 -4.45 4.12 -4.77
C PRO A 65 -4.10 3.07 -5.83
N ALA A 66 -3.66 3.48 -7.03
CA ALA A 66 -3.27 2.55 -8.09
C ALA A 66 -2.02 1.71 -7.73
N VAL A 67 -1.06 2.30 -7.02
CA VAL A 67 0.15 1.62 -6.53
C VAL A 67 -0.22 0.64 -5.43
N LEU A 68 -1.02 1.10 -4.47
CA LEU A 68 -1.51 0.28 -3.36
C LEU A 68 -2.31 -0.92 -3.86
N ARG A 69 -3.27 -0.71 -4.77
CA ARG A 69 -4.03 -1.80 -5.41
C ARG A 69 -3.12 -2.81 -6.10
N THR A 70 -2.13 -2.35 -6.87
CA THR A 70 -1.19 -3.25 -7.56
C THR A 70 -0.42 -4.14 -6.60
N LEU A 71 -0.05 -3.63 -5.42
CA LEU A 71 0.65 -4.40 -4.39
C LEU A 71 -0.30 -5.32 -3.61
N ALA A 72 -1.52 -4.88 -3.33
CA ALA A 72 -2.56 -5.70 -2.71
C ALA A 72 -2.90 -6.93 -3.57
N ASP A 73 -3.00 -6.76 -4.89
CA ASP A 73 -3.22 -7.85 -5.86
C ASP A 73 -2.08 -8.89 -5.85
N LEU A 74 -0.88 -8.53 -5.37
CA LEU A 74 0.26 -9.43 -5.19
C LEU A 74 0.34 -10.03 -3.77
N GLY A 75 -0.60 -9.68 -2.90
CA GLY A 75 -0.71 -10.19 -1.52
C GLY A 75 0.10 -9.41 -0.49
N PHE A 76 0.55 -8.19 -0.81
CA PHE A 76 1.16 -7.32 0.20
C PHE A 76 0.09 -6.71 1.09
N GLY A 77 0.38 -6.62 2.38
CA GLY A 77 -0.38 -5.77 3.30
C GLY A 77 0.12 -4.32 3.29
N ALA A 78 -0.50 -3.47 4.09
CA ALA A 78 -0.15 -2.06 4.21
C ALA A 78 0.41 -1.73 5.58
N ASP A 79 1.54 -1.03 5.64
CA ASP A 79 2.04 -0.40 6.86
C ASP A 79 1.70 1.10 6.83
N ILE A 80 0.88 1.53 7.78
CA ILE A 80 0.38 2.90 7.89
C ILE A 80 0.82 3.56 9.18
N VAL A 81 1.03 4.86 9.10
CA VAL A 81 1.55 5.67 10.22
C VAL A 81 0.60 6.79 10.67
N SER A 82 -0.50 7.00 9.93
CA SER A 82 -1.51 8.02 10.24
C SER A 82 -2.89 7.64 9.71
N GLY A 83 -3.94 8.30 10.22
CA GLY A 83 -5.31 8.11 9.75
C GLY A 83 -5.54 8.52 8.29
N GLY A 84 -4.84 9.55 7.80
CA GLY A 84 -4.91 9.94 6.39
C GLY A 84 -4.49 8.82 5.44
N MET A 85 -3.60 7.91 5.88
CA MET A 85 -3.22 6.74 5.10
C MET A 85 -4.27 5.63 5.14
N ALA A 86 -5.02 5.50 6.24
CA ALA A 86 -6.17 4.59 6.27
C ALA A 86 -7.21 5.01 5.22
N ILE A 87 -7.50 6.30 5.09
CA ILE A 87 -8.40 6.85 4.06
C ILE A 87 -7.87 6.55 2.63
N ALA A 88 -6.56 6.60 2.42
CA ALA A 88 -5.97 6.24 1.13
C ALA A 88 -6.19 4.75 0.80
N LEU A 89 -6.14 3.86 1.80
CA LEU A 89 -6.44 2.43 1.63
C LEU A 89 -7.92 2.20 1.28
N THR A 90 -8.86 2.87 1.97
CA THR A 90 -10.30 2.72 1.67
C THR A 90 -10.64 3.17 0.24
N SER A 91 -9.92 4.17 -0.26
CA SER A 91 -10.08 4.68 -1.62
C SER A 91 -9.67 3.67 -2.71
N CYS A 92 -8.98 2.57 -2.36
CA CYS A 92 -8.56 1.55 -3.31
C CYS A 92 -9.70 0.65 -3.84
N ARG A 93 -10.92 0.78 -3.29
CA ARG A 93 -12.12 -0.02 -3.64
C ARG A 93 -11.89 -1.54 -3.61
N ARG A 94 -10.90 -2.00 -2.84
CA ARG A 94 -10.55 -3.41 -2.64
C ARG A 94 -10.12 -3.57 -1.19
N PRO A 95 -10.62 -4.62 -0.49
CA PRO A 95 -10.16 -4.90 0.86
C PRO A 95 -8.66 -5.23 0.86
N TYR A 96 -7.89 -4.47 1.62
CA TYR A 96 -6.47 -4.76 1.80
C TYR A 96 -6.34 -6.02 2.67
N PRO A 97 -5.55 -7.02 2.27
CA PRO A 97 -5.58 -8.33 2.94
C PRO A 97 -5.14 -8.25 4.41
N ARG A 98 -4.23 -7.32 4.75
CA ARG A 98 -3.77 -7.00 6.12
C ARG A 98 -3.26 -5.57 6.20
N THR A 99 -3.42 -4.93 7.36
CA THR A 99 -2.92 -3.58 7.64
C THR A 99 -2.21 -3.55 9.00
N GLN A 100 -1.00 -3.02 9.04
CA GLN A 100 -0.22 -2.84 10.25
C GLN A 100 -0.05 -1.36 10.57
N PHE A 101 -0.03 -1.03 11.86
CA PHE A 101 0.27 0.32 12.34
C PHE A 101 1.64 0.34 13.02
N SER A 102 2.63 1.00 12.40
CA SER A 102 4.01 1.01 12.90
C SER A 102 4.44 2.29 13.61
N HIS A 103 3.58 3.33 13.72
CA HIS A 103 4.00 4.62 14.27
C HIS A 103 3.88 4.74 15.80
N THR A 104 4.87 5.41 16.41
CA THR A 104 4.94 5.70 17.84
C THR A 104 3.91 6.72 18.32
N ALA A 105 3.36 7.56 17.42
CA ALA A 105 2.30 8.55 17.70
C ALA A 105 0.90 7.95 17.98
N CYS A 106 0.83 6.63 18.13
CA CYS A 106 -0.29 5.89 18.73
C CYS A 106 -0.56 6.28 20.21
N ARG A 107 -0.15 7.48 20.65
CA ARG A 107 -0.45 8.08 21.96
C ARG A 107 -1.65 9.02 21.92
N ASP A 108 -1.96 9.63 20.77
CA ASP A 108 -2.81 10.83 20.74
C ASP A 108 -4.28 10.57 20.36
N GLY A 109 -4.87 9.43 20.75
CA GLY A 109 -6.32 9.21 20.63
C GLY A 109 -6.89 9.10 19.20
N TRP A 110 -6.13 9.38 18.14
CA TRP A 110 -6.61 9.32 16.74
C TRP A 110 -7.09 7.94 16.31
N LEU A 111 -6.50 6.87 16.86
CA LEU A 111 -7.00 5.51 16.65
C LEU A 111 -8.45 5.32 17.12
N GLN A 112 -8.95 6.18 18.01
CA GLN A 112 -10.33 6.14 18.51
C GLN A 112 -11.30 6.98 17.67
N GLN A 113 -10.77 7.80 16.76
CA GLN A 113 -11.54 8.70 15.89
C GLN A 113 -11.66 8.20 14.46
N ILE A 114 -10.90 7.16 14.10
CA ILE A 114 -10.93 6.56 12.77
C ILE A 114 -11.84 5.34 12.84
N GLU A 115 -13.00 5.42 12.19
CA GLU A 115 -13.77 4.22 11.85
C GLU A 115 -12.96 3.40 10.83
N MET A 116 -12.38 2.30 11.32
CA MET A 116 -11.72 1.33 10.46
C MET A 116 -12.80 0.57 9.70
N PRO A 117 -12.71 0.48 8.37
CA PRO A 117 -13.64 -0.36 7.63
C PRO A 117 -13.40 -1.83 7.98
N ASP A 118 -14.48 -2.62 7.90
CA ASP A 118 -14.53 -4.01 8.37
C ASP A 118 -13.49 -4.93 7.70
N ASP A 119 -12.92 -4.50 6.58
CA ASP A 119 -11.90 -5.23 5.83
C ASP A 119 -10.47 -4.99 6.33
N VAL A 120 -10.23 -4.00 7.20
CA VAL A 120 -8.91 -3.66 7.71
C VAL A 120 -8.58 -4.47 8.97
N ARG A 121 -7.82 -5.55 8.81
CA ARG A 121 -7.24 -6.29 9.95
C ARG A 121 -6.00 -5.57 10.48
N ALA A 122 -6.17 -4.85 11.58
CA ALA A 122 -5.10 -4.11 12.26
C ALA A 122 -4.27 -5.04 13.17
N HIS A 123 -2.98 -5.22 12.86
CA HIS A 123 -2.01 -5.78 13.80
C HIS A 123 -1.21 -4.66 14.47
N LYS A 124 -0.97 -4.81 15.77
CA LYS A 124 -0.43 -3.76 16.62
C LYS A 124 0.86 -4.22 17.26
N ALA A 125 1.84 -3.31 17.34
CA ALA A 125 3.06 -3.56 18.09
C ALA A 125 2.74 -3.84 19.59
N PRO A 126 3.53 -4.70 20.27
CA PRO A 126 3.38 -4.97 21.70
C PRO A 126 3.35 -3.69 22.53
N GLY A 127 2.49 -3.61 23.56
CA GLY A 127 2.48 -2.52 24.56
C GLY A 127 1.76 -1.20 24.20
N LYS A 128 1.22 -1.03 22.99
CA LYS A 128 0.45 0.19 22.60
C LYS A 128 -1.04 0.20 23.07
N PRO A 129 -1.82 1.28 23.00
CA PRO A 129 -3.29 1.28 23.20
C PRO A 129 -4.07 0.76 21.97
N LYS A 130 -5.29 0.23 22.16
CA LYS A 130 -6.17 -0.29 21.07
C LYS A 130 -7.01 0.85 20.43
N PRO A 131 -7.31 0.80 19.12
CA PRO A 131 -8.34 1.65 18.52
C PRO A 131 -9.71 1.44 19.17
N SER A 132 -10.56 2.47 19.16
CA SER A 132 -11.93 2.32 19.65
C SER A 132 -12.66 1.35 18.72
N ALA A 133 -13.27 0.33 19.29
CA ALA A 133 -14.00 -0.66 18.52
C ALA A 133 -15.32 -0.04 18.02
N GLY A 134 -15.39 0.25 16.72
CA GLY A 134 -16.67 0.34 16.03
C GLY A 134 -17.49 -0.92 16.27
N ARG A 135 -18.80 -0.75 16.37
CA ARG A 135 -19.77 -1.66 16.98
C ARG A 135 -19.88 -3.02 16.24
N ARG A 136 -18.92 -3.94 16.37
CA ARG A 136 -19.07 -5.41 16.28
C ARG A 136 -17.76 -6.13 16.63
N LYS A 137 -17.87 -7.09 17.54
CA LYS A 137 -16.77 -7.85 18.15
C LYS A 137 -16.26 -8.91 17.18
N SER A 138 -14.93 -8.95 16.96
CA SER A 138 -14.08 -10.09 16.55
C SER A 138 -13.18 -9.80 15.32
N PHE A 139 -12.11 -9.01 15.49
CA PHE A 139 -11.13 -8.76 14.40
C PHE A 139 -9.65 -8.92 14.81
N PHE A 140 -9.36 -9.33 16.04
CA PHE A 140 -8.00 -9.38 16.56
C PHE A 140 -7.51 -10.82 16.69
N ASN A 141 -6.62 -11.24 15.81
CA ASN A 141 -5.95 -12.54 15.88
C ASN A 141 -4.58 -12.37 16.57
N PRO A 142 -4.33 -13.01 17.73
CA PRO A 142 -3.04 -12.97 18.40
C PRO A 142 -2.09 -14.00 17.78
N TYR A 143 -1.55 -13.66 16.61
CA TYR A 143 -0.25 -14.18 16.19
C TYR A 143 0.64 -12.97 15.88
#